data_AF-A0A0K9FCV4-F1
#
_entry.id   AF-A0A0K9FCV4-F1
#
_cell.length_a   1.000
_cell.length_b   1.000
_cell.length_c   1.000
_cell.angle_alpha   90.00
_cell.angle_beta   90.00
_cell.angle_gamma   90.00
#
_symmetry.space_group_name_H-M   'P 1'
#
loop_
_entity.id
_entity.type
_entity.pdbx_description
1 polymer ?
#
loop_
_entity_poly.entity_id
_entity_poly.type
_entity_poly.pdbx_seq_one_letter_code
_entity_poly.pdbx_strand_id
1 'polypeptide(L)'
;MSKVDVRVLNDLTESKKRVMTNVVQHLEQQKIKKRSWHWQYSVMSIILTVCIGIFIYTQYSGSQEQTASIPTLFDEKLLYFYLGMDPNVKDQKLNADGKVRFESYLHLESLYAYAQSKGVVPTQENIDKELEVMQESSIKPERLKKVNLTKEEYFEQFTKPMTYKYVTIGTLLEQEKNRYNDVERMMLLFLVERDALNYFEDHNSQEIASLREKYDVPVKEKGSRSKDGVVVAIKEHEFLVVSNAGGSNIGEQSVDEIVKKYGNGMWFPLIDTPKTLSLGDYVEVKYNQDRTQHNIKIIRFADIDSMKILEEH
;
A
#
# COMPACT_ATOMS: atom_id res chain seq x y z
N MET A 1 109.70 39.93 -11.13
CA MET A 1 109.00 39.21 -12.22
C MET A 1 109.37 37.74 -12.17
N SER A 2 108.42 36.88 -11.81
CA SER A 2 108.37 35.47 -12.21
C SER A 2 106.89 35.09 -12.24
N LYS A 3 106.44 34.61 -13.39
CA LYS A 3 105.05 34.43 -13.79
C LYS A 3 104.53 33.12 -13.20
N VAL A 4 103.44 33.17 -12.43
CA VAL A 4 102.67 31.97 -12.11
C VAL A 4 101.78 31.65 -13.31
N ASP A 5 101.97 30.45 -13.83
CA ASP A 5 101.35 29.89 -15.03
C ASP A 5 99.89 29.50 -14.72
N VAL A 6 98.94 30.33 -15.18
CA VAL A 6 97.50 30.06 -15.10
C VAL A 6 97.11 29.15 -16.26
N ARG A 7 97.48 27.87 -16.16
CA ARG A 7 97.21 26.86 -17.20
C ARG A 7 96.57 25.57 -16.68
N VAL A 8 95.71 25.58 -15.66
CA VAL A 8 94.92 24.37 -15.29
C VAL A 8 93.56 24.69 -14.63
N LEU A 9 92.74 25.59 -15.19
CA LEU A 9 91.38 25.81 -14.65
C LEU A 9 90.28 25.92 -15.71
N ASN A 10 90.55 25.59 -16.97
CA ASN A 10 89.63 25.86 -18.08
C ASN A 10 89.25 24.64 -18.93
N ASP A 11 89.05 23.47 -18.32
CA ASP A 11 88.38 22.35 -18.99
C ASP A 11 87.11 21.94 -18.25
N LEU A 12 86.06 22.74 -18.48
CA LEU A 12 84.68 22.47 -18.02
C LEU A 12 83.91 21.58 -19.00
N THR A 13 84.57 21.05 -20.03
CA THR A 13 83.92 20.33 -21.13
C THR A 13 83.43 18.97 -20.68
N GLU A 14 84.20 18.25 -19.86
CA GLU A 14 83.75 16.99 -19.26
C GLU A 14 82.62 17.17 -18.25
N SER A 15 82.68 18.23 -17.45
CA SER A 15 81.66 18.51 -16.42
C SER A 15 80.32 18.85 -17.06
N LYS A 16 80.32 19.68 -18.12
CA LYS A 16 79.11 19.95 -18.92
C LYS A 16 78.57 18.70 -19.60
N LYS A 17 79.45 17.83 -20.14
CA LYS A 17 79.02 16.60 -20.80
C LYS A 17 78.33 15.64 -19.82
N ARG A 18 78.88 15.46 -18.61
CA ARG A 18 78.24 14.63 -17.56
C ARG A 18 76.92 15.19 -17.08
N VAL A 19 76.81 16.50 -16.88
CA VAL A 19 75.56 17.13 -16.47
C VAL A 19 74.50 17.00 -17.57
N MET A 20 74.88 17.20 -18.84
CA MET A 20 73.96 17.09 -19.96
C MET A 20 73.47 15.64 -20.16
N THR A 21 74.35 14.64 -20.03
CA THR A 21 73.96 13.22 -20.09
C THR A 21 73.03 12.82 -18.93
N ASN A 22 73.31 13.29 -17.70
CA ASN A 22 72.45 13.01 -16.54
C ASN A 22 71.08 13.68 -16.65
N VAL A 23 71.01 14.90 -17.19
CA VAL A 23 69.74 15.61 -17.41
C VAL A 23 68.92 14.94 -18.52
N VAL A 24 69.56 14.51 -19.62
CA VAL A 24 68.87 13.81 -20.72
C VAL A 24 68.34 12.44 -20.26
N GLN A 25 69.13 11.67 -19.51
CA GLN A 25 68.66 10.39 -18.94
C GLN A 25 67.49 10.58 -17.96
N HIS A 26 67.52 11.62 -17.12
CA HIS A 26 66.40 11.94 -16.23
C HIS A 26 65.13 12.34 -16.98
N LEU A 27 65.25 13.09 -18.08
CA LEU A 27 64.12 13.49 -18.91
C LEU A 27 63.52 12.32 -19.71
N GLU A 28 64.35 11.41 -20.22
CA GLU A 28 63.89 10.20 -20.90
C GLU A 28 63.18 9.23 -19.95
N GLN A 29 63.73 9.02 -18.73
CA GLN A 29 63.07 8.18 -17.72
C GLN A 29 61.73 8.77 -17.24
N GLN A 30 61.59 10.09 -17.16
CA GLN A 30 60.31 10.72 -16.79
C GLN A 30 59.22 10.58 -17.87
N LYS A 31 59.58 10.54 -19.16
CA LYS A 31 58.60 10.34 -20.25
C LYS A 31 58.06 8.92 -20.30
N ILE A 32 58.88 7.91 -19.97
CA ILE A 32 58.48 6.50 -20.01
C ILE A 32 57.57 6.13 -18.82
N LYS A 33 57.82 6.70 -17.63
CA LYS A 33 57.08 6.32 -16.39
C LYS A 33 55.67 6.92 -16.27
N LYS A 34 55.38 8.05 -16.93
CA LYS A 34 54.06 8.72 -16.82
C LYS A 34 52.98 8.19 -17.77
N ARG A 35 53.34 7.42 -18.80
CA ARG A 35 52.40 7.05 -19.88
C ARG A 35 51.53 5.82 -19.58
N SER A 36 52.01 4.85 -18.80
CA SER A 36 51.24 3.62 -18.51
C SER A 36 50.15 3.82 -17.44
N TRP A 37 50.39 4.67 -16.44
CA TRP A 37 49.48 4.87 -15.31
C TRP A 37 48.16 5.54 -15.74
N HIS A 38 48.22 6.50 -16.66
CA HIS A 38 47.04 7.18 -17.19
C HIS A 38 46.20 6.29 -18.11
N TRP A 39 46.80 5.29 -18.75
CA TRP A 39 46.07 4.36 -19.61
C TRP A 39 45.25 3.36 -18.78
N GLN A 40 45.80 2.91 -17.65
CA GLN A 40 45.09 2.02 -16.71
C GLN A 40 43.88 2.72 -16.07
N TYR A 41 44.00 3.99 -15.67
CA TYR A 41 42.84 4.74 -15.17
C TYR A 41 41.80 5.05 -16.25
N SER A 42 42.25 5.34 -17.48
CA SER A 42 41.34 5.58 -18.60
C SER A 42 40.47 4.35 -18.88
N VAL A 43 41.09 3.17 -19.00
CA VAL A 43 40.39 1.89 -19.23
C VAL A 43 39.47 1.55 -18.06
N MET A 44 39.92 1.70 -16.80
CA MET A 44 39.08 1.45 -15.63
C MET A 44 37.90 2.43 -15.55
N SER A 45 38.09 3.70 -15.95
CA SER A 45 36.98 4.67 -16.00
C SER A 45 35.97 4.32 -17.08
N ILE A 46 36.42 3.82 -18.24
CA ILE A 46 35.52 3.38 -19.33
C ILE A 46 34.72 2.17 -18.88
N ILE A 47 35.37 1.16 -18.27
CA ILE A 47 34.68 -0.02 -17.73
C ILE A 47 33.68 0.39 -16.65
N LEU A 48 34.08 1.25 -15.70
CA LEU A 48 33.19 1.74 -14.65
C LEU A 48 32.00 2.52 -15.23
N THR A 49 32.23 3.37 -16.24
CA THR A 49 31.17 4.15 -16.90
C THR A 49 30.22 3.24 -17.67
N VAL A 50 30.73 2.18 -18.31
CA VAL A 50 29.91 1.16 -18.98
C VAL A 50 29.13 0.33 -17.95
N CYS A 51 29.73 -0.06 -16.82
CA CYS A 51 29.03 -0.78 -15.75
C CYS A 51 27.95 0.08 -15.09
N ILE A 52 28.23 1.36 -14.82
CA ILE A 52 27.24 2.33 -14.32
C ILE A 52 26.16 2.55 -15.38
N GLY A 53 26.53 2.68 -16.65
CA GLY A 53 25.59 2.82 -17.76
C GLY A 53 24.68 1.59 -17.91
N ILE A 54 25.22 0.38 -17.82
CA ILE A 54 24.46 -0.87 -17.83
C ILE A 54 23.63 -1.01 -16.56
N PHE A 55 24.13 -0.62 -15.39
CA PHE A 55 23.36 -0.65 -14.13
C PHE A 55 22.19 0.35 -14.16
N ILE A 56 22.43 1.59 -14.63
CA ILE A 56 21.38 2.58 -14.83
C ILE A 56 20.42 2.09 -15.90
N TYR A 57 20.92 1.58 -17.03
CA TYR A 57 20.08 1.05 -18.10
C TYR A 57 19.24 -0.14 -17.63
N THR A 58 19.79 -1.10 -16.88
CA THR A 58 19.05 -2.24 -16.34
C THR A 58 18.09 -1.84 -15.23
N GLN A 59 18.43 -0.87 -14.38
CA GLN A 59 17.50 -0.29 -13.41
C GLN A 59 16.41 0.54 -14.10
N TYR A 60 16.68 1.17 -15.24
CA TYR A 60 15.73 2.01 -15.97
C TYR A 60 14.85 1.19 -16.94
N SER A 61 15.41 0.17 -17.59
CA SER A 61 14.69 -0.76 -18.49
C SER A 61 13.97 -1.86 -17.70
N GLY A 62 14.58 -2.37 -16.63
CA GLY A 62 13.94 -3.30 -15.69
C GLY A 62 12.85 -2.63 -14.84
N SER A 63 12.93 -1.31 -14.61
CA SER A 63 11.82 -0.57 -14.02
C SER A 63 10.75 -0.21 -15.04
N GLN A 64 11.07 0.11 -16.30
CA GLN A 64 10.07 0.51 -17.29
C GLN A 64 9.01 -0.56 -17.62
N GLU A 65 9.32 -1.86 -17.53
CA GLU A 65 8.32 -2.93 -17.70
C GLU A 65 7.62 -3.34 -16.38
N GLN A 66 8.10 -2.89 -15.21
CA GLN A 66 7.50 -3.18 -13.90
C GLN A 66 6.86 -1.97 -13.20
N THR A 67 7.00 -0.77 -13.74
CA THR A 67 6.35 0.44 -13.21
C THR A 67 5.21 0.88 -14.13
N ALA A 68 4.09 0.18 -14.09
CA ALA A 68 2.87 0.94 -13.82
C ALA A 68 3.12 1.59 -12.45
N SER A 69 3.41 2.90 -12.44
CA SER A 69 3.85 3.62 -11.24
C SER A 69 2.99 3.24 -10.03
N ILE A 70 3.61 2.69 -8.98
CA ILE A 70 2.90 2.34 -7.74
C ILE A 70 2.06 3.55 -7.34
N PRO A 71 0.71 3.41 -7.29
CA PRO A 71 -0.16 4.54 -6.98
C PRO A 71 0.20 5.16 -5.64
N THR A 72 0.21 6.49 -5.60
CA THR A 72 0.40 7.19 -4.34
C THR A 72 -0.85 7.11 -3.46
N LEU A 73 -0.65 7.16 -2.14
CA LEU A 73 -1.74 7.40 -1.21
C LEU A 73 -2.27 8.81 -1.43
N PHE A 74 -3.59 8.98 -1.29
CA PHE A 74 -4.26 10.28 -1.38
C PHE A 74 -4.05 11.02 -2.71
N ASP A 75 -3.93 10.30 -3.83
CA ASP A 75 -3.90 10.93 -5.15
C ASP A 75 -5.16 11.80 -5.32
N GLU A 76 -4.98 13.12 -5.27
CA GLU A 76 -6.09 14.07 -5.28
C GLU A 76 -6.85 14.05 -6.60
N LYS A 77 -6.20 13.73 -7.72
CA LYS A 77 -6.89 13.62 -9.02
C LYS A 77 -7.78 12.39 -9.02
N LEU A 78 -7.28 11.27 -8.49
CA LEU A 78 -8.05 10.06 -8.31
C LEU A 78 -9.24 10.29 -7.36
N LEU A 79 -9.02 10.95 -6.22
CA LEU A 79 -10.07 11.31 -5.27
C LEU A 79 -11.11 12.22 -5.91
N TYR A 80 -10.69 13.29 -6.56
CA TYR A 80 -11.57 14.23 -7.26
C TYR A 80 -12.49 13.50 -8.25
N PHE A 81 -11.91 12.58 -9.02
CA PHE A 81 -12.64 11.74 -9.96
C PHE A 81 -13.59 10.75 -9.25
N TYR A 82 -13.12 10.09 -8.18
CA TYR A 82 -13.92 9.15 -7.38
C TYR A 82 -15.16 9.82 -6.78
N LEU A 83 -15.02 11.06 -6.33
CA LEU A 83 -16.11 11.90 -5.83
C LEU A 83 -17.08 12.32 -6.95
N GLY A 84 -16.71 12.17 -8.21
CA GLY A 84 -17.53 12.55 -9.36
C GLY A 84 -17.67 14.07 -9.50
N MET A 85 -16.66 14.81 -9.05
CA MET A 85 -16.63 16.27 -9.18
C MET A 85 -16.43 16.69 -10.64
N ASP A 86 -17.03 17.81 -11.02
CA ASP A 86 -16.93 18.39 -12.36
C ASP A 86 -15.77 19.38 -12.41
N PRO A 87 -14.71 19.12 -13.20
CA PRO A 87 -13.51 19.98 -13.26
C PRO A 87 -13.81 21.42 -13.69
N ASN A 88 -14.96 21.67 -14.30
CA ASN A 88 -15.38 22.99 -14.76
C ASN A 88 -16.11 23.81 -13.68
N VAL A 89 -16.48 23.18 -12.56
CA VAL A 89 -17.18 23.84 -11.46
C VAL A 89 -16.19 24.17 -10.34
N LYS A 90 -15.90 25.46 -10.18
CA LYS A 90 -15.11 25.95 -9.05
C LYS A 90 -15.92 25.84 -7.75
N ASP A 91 -15.23 25.50 -6.66
CA ASP A 91 -15.76 25.43 -5.30
C ASP A 91 -16.98 24.49 -5.13
N GLN A 92 -17.01 23.40 -5.91
CA GLN A 92 -18.06 22.39 -5.81
C GLN A 92 -18.03 21.73 -4.43
N LYS A 93 -19.09 21.96 -3.64
CA LYS A 93 -19.28 21.28 -2.35
C LYS A 93 -19.80 19.86 -2.54
N LEU A 94 -19.37 18.96 -1.66
CA LEU A 94 -19.87 17.59 -1.63
C LEU A 94 -21.30 17.55 -1.10
N ASN A 95 -22.20 16.93 -1.87
CA ASN A 95 -23.51 16.53 -1.38
C ASN A 95 -23.42 15.28 -0.48
N ALA A 96 -24.54 14.81 0.06
CA ALA A 96 -24.56 13.65 0.94
C ALA A 96 -23.96 12.38 0.30
N ASP A 97 -24.25 12.12 -0.98
CA ASP A 97 -23.67 10.98 -1.72
C ASP A 97 -22.15 11.12 -1.88
N GLY A 98 -21.67 12.33 -2.19
CA GLY A 98 -20.26 12.65 -2.27
C GLY A 98 -19.52 12.43 -0.96
N LYS A 99 -20.15 12.76 0.18
CA LYS A 99 -19.59 12.47 1.52
C LYS A 99 -19.48 10.96 1.78
N VAL A 100 -20.47 10.16 1.35
CA VAL A 100 -20.40 8.68 1.44
C VAL A 100 -19.27 8.13 0.56
N ARG A 101 -19.09 8.66 -0.64
CA ARG A 101 -17.96 8.28 -1.51
C ARG A 101 -16.62 8.68 -0.91
N PHE A 102 -16.53 9.84 -0.27
CA PHE A 102 -15.31 10.25 0.43
C PHE A 102 -14.91 9.25 1.52
N GLU A 103 -15.85 8.81 2.37
CA GLU A 103 -15.56 7.77 3.37
C GLU A 103 -15.19 6.44 2.72
N SER A 104 -15.83 6.07 1.61
CA SER A 104 -15.51 4.86 0.86
C SER A 104 -14.11 4.91 0.23
N TYR A 105 -13.68 6.09 -0.21
CA TYR A 105 -12.32 6.32 -0.68
C TYR A 105 -11.31 6.17 0.45
N LEU A 106 -11.53 6.81 1.60
CA LEU A 106 -10.64 6.66 2.76
C LEU A 106 -10.55 5.19 3.22
N HIS A 107 -11.65 4.44 3.16
CA HIS A 107 -11.67 3.01 3.44
C HIS A 107 -10.83 2.17 2.45
N LEU A 108 -10.87 2.53 1.16
CA LEU A 108 -10.00 1.91 0.16
C LEU A 108 -8.53 2.23 0.43
N GLU A 109 -8.23 3.50 0.70
CA GLU A 109 -6.86 3.97 0.99
C GLU A 109 -6.32 3.33 2.27
N SER A 110 -7.15 3.09 3.30
CA SER A 110 -6.69 2.44 4.53
C SER A 110 -6.23 1.01 4.29
N LEU A 111 -7.02 0.21 3.56
CA LEU A 111 -6.66 -1.15 3.17
C LEU A 111 -5.42 -1.18 2.27
N TYR A 112 -5.31 -0.24 1.33
CA TYR A 112 -4.15 -0.15 0.45
C TYR A 112 -2.88 0.26 1.19
N ALA A 113 -2.94 1.28 2.06
CA ALA A 113 -1.83 1.71 2.90
C ALA A 113 -1.35 0.59 3.82
N TYR A 114 -2.28 -0.15 4.42
CA TYR A 114 -1.96 -1.30 5.25
C TYR A 114 -1.29 -2.42 4.44
N ALA A 115 -1.79 -2.73 3.24
CA ALA A 115 -1.16 -3.70 2.35
C ALA A 115 0.27 -3.29 1.98
N GLN A 116 0.50 -2.01 1.66
CA GLN A 116 1.84 -1.47 1.41
C GLN A 116 2.75 -1.60 2.64
N SER A 117 2.24 -1.33 3.85
CA SER A 117 3.00 -1.47 5.10
C SER A 117 3.47 -2.90 5.35
N LYS A 118 2.71 -3.89 4.86
CA LYS A 118 3.02 -5.32 4.93
C LYS A 118 3.94 -5.79 3.80
N GLY A 119 4.35 -4.89 2.90
CA GLY A 119 5.18 -5.23 1.75
C GLY A 119 4.44 -6.04 0.68
N VAL A 120 3.11 -5.93 0.61
CA VAL A 120 2.32 -6.62 -0.40
C VAL A 120 2.56 -5.96 -1.76
N VAL A 121 3.03 -6.75 -2.72
CA VAL A 121 3.23 -6.32 -4.11
C VAL A 121 2.44 -7.23 -5.03
N PRO A 122 1.49 -6.70 -5.84
CA PRO A 122 0.74 -7.49 -6.79
C PRO A 122 1.64 -7.94 -7.96
N THR A 123 1.34 -9.11 -8.53
CA THR A 123 1.99 -9.55 -9.78
C THR A 123 1.37 -8.83 -10.98
N GLN A 124 2.16 -8.62 -12.04
CA GLN A 124 1.66 -8.02 -13.28
C GLN A 124 0.51 -8.85 -13.88
N GLU A 125 0.61 -10.18 -13.83
CA GLU A 125 -0.44 -11.09 -14.28
C GLU A 125 -1.79 -10.84 -13.60
N ASN A 126 -1.80 -10.63 -12.27
CA ASN A 126 -3.03 -10.33 -11.54
C ASN A 126 -3.60 -8.96 -11.91
N ILE A 127 -2.73 -7.97 -12.16
CA ILE A 127 -3.13 -6.65 -12.63
C ILE A 127 -3.77 -6.75 -14.01
N ASP A 128 -3.11 -7.43 -14.96
CA ASP A 128 -3.58 -7.55 -16.35
C ASP A 128 -4.92 -8.27 -16.41
N LYS A 129 -5.08 -9.35 -15.65
CA LYS A 129 -6.35 -10.09 -15.54
C LYS A 129 -7.49 -9.20 -15.03
N GLU A 130 -7.25 -8.40 -14.00
CA GLU A 130 -8.26 -7.49 -13.47
C GLU A 130 -8.53 -6.32 -14.43
N LEU A 131 -7.51 -5.86 -15.16
CA LEU A 131 -7.67 -4.85 -16.20
C LEU A 131 -8.52 -5.33 -17.37
N GLU A 132 -8.39 -6.59 -17.79
CA GLU A 132 -9.23 -7.20 -18.84
C GLU A 132 -10.72 -7.13 -18.44
N VAL A 133 -11.04 -7.56 -17.21
CA VAL A 133 -12.40 -7.49 -16.65
C VAL A 133 -12.91 -6.04 -16.60
N MET A 134 -12.06 -5.10 -16.18
CA MET A 134 -12.42 -3.68 -16.09
C MET A 134 -12.57 -3.02 -17.48
N GLN A 135 -11.81 -3.44 -18.49
CA GLN A 135 -11.94 -2.95 -19.87
C GLN A 135 -13.26 -3.40 -20.51
N GLU A 136 -13.73 -4.61 -20.19
CA GLU A 136 -15.04 -5.12 -20.59
C GLU A 136 -16.19 -4.35 -19.91
N SER A 137 -15.95 -3.83 -18.70
CA SER A 137 -16.88 -2.93 -18.01
C SER A 137 -16.87 -1.52 -18.63
N SER A 138 -17.65 -1.35 -19.70
CA SER A 138 -17.75 -0.11 -20.50
C SER A 138 -17.68 1.21 -19.70
N ILE A 139 -16.57 1.96 -19.89
CA ILE A 139 -16.46 3.36 -19.47
C ILE A 139 -17.58 4.14 -20.18
N LYS A 140 -18.53 4.65 -19.39
CA LYS A 140 -19.67 5.41 -19.95
C LYS A 140 -19.14 6.65 -20.69
N PRO A 141 -19.50 6.87 -21.97
CA PRO A 141 -19.06 8.03 -22.76
C PRO A 141 -19.36 9.38 -22.09
N GLU A 142 -20.42 9.42 -21.28
CA GLU A 142 -20.83 10.58 -20.48
C GLU A 142 -19.78 10.98 -19.44
N ARG A 143 -19.04 10.02 -18.84
CA ARG A 143 -17.97 10.32 -17.89
C ARG A 143 -16.77 10.94 -18.60
N LEU A 144 -16.39 10.40 -19.76
CA LEU A 144 -15.29 10.94 -20.59
C LEU A 144 -15.55 12.39 -21.02
N LYS A 145 -16.80 12.70 -21.42
CA LYS A 145 -17.20 14.07 -21.79
C LYS A 145 -17.11 15.06 -20.63
N LYS A 146 -17.41 14.64 -19.39
CA LYS A 146 -17.34 15.52 -18.21
C LYS A 146 -15.91 15.86 -17.81
N VAL A 147 -14.98 14.92 -17.97
CA VAL A 147 -13.58 15.11 -17.58
C VAL A 147 -12.69 15.61 -18.74
N ASN A 148 -13.25 15.74 -19.95
CA ASN A 148 -12.54 16.14 -21.16
C ASN A 148 -11.26 15.31 -21.40
N LEU A 149 -11.36 13.98 -21.22
CA LEU A 149 -10.27 13.04 -21.46
C LEU A 149 -10.65 12.05 -22.56
N THR A 150 -9.62 11.60 -23.28
CA THR A 150 -9.72 10.42 -24.14
C THR A 150 -9.94 9.15 -23.30
N LYS A 151 -10.38 8.06 -23.95
CA LYS A 151 -10.57 6.78 -23.27
C LYS A 151 -9.24 6.25 -22.72
N GLU A 152 -8.17 6.42 -23.49
CA GLU A 152 -6.81 6.02 -23.15
C GLU A 152 -6.30 6.82 -21.94
N GLU A 153 -6.44 8.14 -21.94
CA GLU A 153 -6.05 8.98 -20.80
C GLU A 153 -6.84 8.62 -19.53
N TYR A 154 -8.13 8.34 -19.66
CA TYR A 154 -8.95 7.88 -18.53
C TYR A 154 -8.43 6.55 -17.98
N PHE A 155 -8.10 5.62 -18.88
CA PHE A 155 -7.64 4.29 -18.50
C PHE A 155 -6.31 4.36 -17.75
N GLU A 156 -5.35 5.14 -18.26
CA GLU A 156 -4.04 5.34 -17.64
C GLU A 156 -4.13 6.08 -16.30
N GLN A 157 -4.97 7.12 -16.20
CA GLN A 157 -5.02 7.98 -15.01
C GLN A 157 -5.90 7.42 -13.89
N PHE A 158 -6.93 6.62 -14.19
CA PHE A 158 -7.91 6.18 -13.19
C PHE A 158 -8.06 4.67 -13.11
N THR A 159 -8.23 4.00 -14.26
CA THR A 159 -8.46 2.55 -14.25
C THR A 159 -7.22 1.81 -13.75
N LYS A 160 -6.05 2.05 -14.35
CA LYS A 160 -4.81 1.36 -13.95
C LYS A 160 -4.47 1.56 -12.46
N PRO A 161 -4.45 2.80 -11.91
CA PRO A 161 -4.16 2.99 -10.50
C PRO A 161 -5.18 2.33 -9.57
N MET A 162 -6.48 2.40 -9.88
CA MET A 162 -7.51 1.74 -9.07
C MET A 162 -7.35 0.22 -9.11
N THR A 163 -7.15 -0.36 -10.29
CA THR A 163 -6.92 -1.79 -10.45
C THR A 163 -5.70 -2.25 -9.65
N TYR A 164 -4.60 -1.50 -9.70
CA TYR A 164 -3.43 -1.80 -8.88
C TYR A 164 -3.79 -1.84 -7.38
N LYS A 165 -4.53 -0.84 -6.87
CA LYS A 165 -4.97 -0.82 -5.46
C LYS A 165 -5.85 -2.03 -5.13
N TYR A 166 -6.84 -2.34 -5.96
CA TYR A 166 -7.73 -3.48 -5.76
C TYR A 166 -7.00 -4.82 -5.75
N VAL A 167 -6.08 -5.04 -6.69
CA VAL A 167 -5.30 -6.29 -6.75
C VAL A 167 -4.35 -6.41 -5.56
N THR A 168 -3.76 -5.29 -5.12
CA THR A 168 -2.92 -5.26 -3.91
C THR A 168 -3.73 -5.65 -2.67
N ILE A 169 -4.93 -5.09 -2.50
CA ILE A 169 -5.84 -5.41 -1.40
C ILE A 169 -6.29 -6.88 -1.48
N GLY A 170 -6.65 -7.35 -2.68
CA GLY A 170 -7.00 -8.76 -2.89
C GLY A 170 -5.87 -9.71 -2.49
N THR A 171 -4.63 -9.36 -2.83
CA THR A 171 -3.44 -10.13 -2.45
C THR A 171 -3.23 -10.12 -0.93
N LEU A 172 -3.41 -8.98 -0.26
CA LEU A 172 -3.39 -8.89 1.20
C LEU A 172 -4.40 -9.85 1.84
N LEU A 173 -5.65 -9.84 1.36
CA LEU A 173 -6.70 -10.69 1.91
C LEU A 173 -6.40 -12.19 1.72
N GLU A 174 -5.86 -12.58 0.56
CA GLU A 174 -5.44 -13.97 0.34
C GLU A 174 -4.25 -14.38 1.23
N GLN A 175 -3.32 -13.46 1.51
CA GLN A 175 -2.21 -13.72 2.44
C GLN A 175 -2.70 -13.88 3.89
N GLU A 176 -3.58 -12.98 4.35
CA GLU A 176 -4.17 -13.01 5.70
C GLU A 176 -5.08 -14.23 5.90
N LYS A 177 -5.66 -14.79 4.83
CA LYS A 177 -6.45 -16.03 4.92
C LYS A 177 -5.68 -17.19 5.56
N ASN A 178 -4.37 -17.28 5.33
CA ASN A 178 -3.55 -18.33 5.95
C ASN A 178 -3.41 -18.17 7.47
N ARG A 179 -3.55 -16.93 7.97
CA ARG A 179 -3.54 -16.62 9.40
C ARG A 179 -4.90 -16.89 10.05
N TYR A 180 -5.98 -16.70 9.29
CA TYR A 180 -7.36 -16.89 9.73
C TYR A 180 -7.98 -18.11 9.02
N ASN A 181 -7.35 -19.28 9.19
CA ASN A 181 -7.88 -20.53 8.65
C ASN A 181 -9.29 -20.77 9.22
N ASP A 182 -10.19 -21.26 8.39
CA ASP A 182 -11.59 -21.55 8.72
C ASP A 182 -12.49 -20.34 9.07
N VAL A 183 -12.01 -19.10 8.90
CA VAL A 183 -12.81 -17.88 9.01
C VAL A 183 -13.53 -17.57 7.70
N GLU A 184 -14.82 -17.22 7.77
CA GLU A 184 -15.60 -16.83 6.60
C GLU A 184 -15.06 -15.52 6.00
N ARG A 185 -15.10 -15.39 4.66
CA ARG A 185 -14.45 -14.29 3.93
C ARG A 185 -14.89 -12.88 4.38
N MET A 186 -16.16 -12.68 4.71
CA MET A 186 -16.67 -11.41 5.22
C MET A 186 -16.13 -11.12 6.62
N MET A 187 -15.99 -12.14 7.46
CA MET A 187 -15.40 -11.98 8.78
C MET A 187 -13.91 -11.63 8.68
N LEU A 188 -13.16 -12.32 7.82
CA LEU A 188 -11.77 -11.98 7.49
C LEU A 188 -11.65 -10.51 7.05
N LEU A 189 -12.56 -10.04 6.19
CA LEU A 189 -12.57 -8.65 5.76
C LEU A 189 -12.73 -7.70 6.94
N PHE A 190 -13.64 -7.93 7.88
CA PHE A 190 -13.79 -7.07 9.06
C PHE A 190 -12.56 -7.05 9.96
N LEU A 191 -11.90 -8.20 10.16
CA LEU A 191 -10.66 -8.30 10.94
C LEU A 191 -9.54 -7.46 10.29
N VAL A 192 -9.36 -7.59 8.97
CA VAL A 192 -8.34 -6.85 8.23
C VAL A 192 -8.67 -5.36 8.10
N GLU A 193 -9.94 -5.01 7.87
CA GLU A 193 -10.41 -3.61 7.82
C GLU A 193 -10.09 -2.89 9.13
N ARG A 194 -10.26 -3.56 10.27
CA ARG A 194 -9.96 -2.97 11.57
C ARG A 194 -8.47 -2.68 11.76
N ASP A 195 -7.60 -3.64 11.44
CA ASP A 195 -6.15 -3.44 11.50
C ASP A 195 -5.70 -2.32 10.54
N ALA A 196 -6.29 -2.29 9.34
CA ALA A 196 -5.99 -1.29 8.33
C ALA A 196 -6.41 0.12 8.75
N LEU A 197 -7.60 0.28 9.33
CA LEU A 197 -8.08 1.56 9.85
C LEU A 197 -7.20 2.07 10.99
N ASN A 198 -6.83 1.20 11.95
CA ASN A 198 -5.93 1.59 13.04
C ASN A 198 -4.58 2.06 12.50
N TYR A 199 -3.97 1.29 11.59
CA TYR A 199 -2.72 1.68 10.94
C TYR A 199 -2.85 3.03 10.23
N PHE A 200 -3.94 3.23 9.49
CA PHE A 200 -4.18 4.43 8.70
C PHE A 200 -4.41 5.67 9.59
N GLU A 201 -5.14 5.53 10.69
CA GLU A 201 -5.32 6.61 11.66
C GLU A 201 -3.99 6.96 12.36
N ASP A 202 -3.20 5.96 12.75
CA ASP A 202 -1.91 6.15 13.42
C ASP A 202 -0.87 6.85 12.52
N HIS A 203 -0.85 6.53 11.22
CA HIS A 203 0.21 6.97 10.30
C HIS A 203 -0.19 8.10 9.35
N ASN A 204 -1.48 8.36 9.17
CA ASN A 204 -1.97 9.33 8.18
C ASN A 204 -3.02 10.31 8.75
N SER A 205 -3.15 10.42 10.07
CA SER A 205 -4.14 11.30 10.72
C SER A 205 -4.09 12.76 10.23
N GLN A 206 -2.90 13.32 10.00
CA GLN A 206 -2.74 14.71 9.55
C GLN A 206 -3.23 14.92 8.12
N GLU A 207 -2.88 14.02 7.20
CA GLU A 207 -3.32 14.05 5.81
C GLU A 207 -4.83 13.84 5.72
N ILE A 208 -5.38 12.88 6.48
CA ILE A 208 -6.83 12.62 6.56
C ILE A 208 -7.57 13.86 7.06
N ALA A 209 -7.09 14.51 8.12
CA ALA A 209 -7.69 15.73 8.66
C ALA A 209 -7.66 16.87 7.63
N SER A 210 -6.53 17.04 6.93
CA SER A 210 -6.37 18.05 5.89
C SER A 210 -7.34 17.83 4.72
N LEU A 211 -7.52 16.58 4.28
CA LEU A 211 -8.50 16.24 3.24
C LEU A 211 -9.94 16.48 3.71
N ARG A 212 -10.26 16.09 4.95
CA ARG A 212 -11.58 16.33 5.55
C ARG A 212 -11.94 17.82 5.59
N GLU A 213 -10.97 18.66 5.98
CA GLU A 213 -11.13 20.12 5.97
C GLU A 213 -11.32 20.64 4.53
N LYS A 214 -10.46 20.22 3.59
CA LYS A 214 -10.53 20.64 2.18
C LYS A 214 -11.87 20.33 1.52
N TYR A 215 -12.47 19.19 1.84
CA TYR A 215 -13.72 18.72 1.23
C TYR A 215 -14.97 18.99 2.09
N ASP A 216 -14.84 19.70 3.22
CA ASP A 216 -15.95 20.01 4.15
C ASP A 216 -16.71 18.74 4.61
N VAL A 217 -15.92 17.69 4.93
CA VAL A 217 -16.41 16.40 5.42
C VAL A 217 -16.07 16.27 6.90
N PRO A 218 -17.02 16.51 7.81
CA PRO A 218 -16.75 16.32 9.23
C PRO A 218 -16.43 14.86 9.53
N VAL A 219 -15.69 14.61 10.61
CA VAL A 219 -15.55 13.26 11.15
C VAL A 219 -16.95 12.76 11.48
N LYS A 220 -17.37 11.69 10.80
CA LYS A 220 -18.69 11.12 10.99
C LYS A 220 -18.71 10.39 12.33
N GLU A 221 -19.68 10.69 13.19
CA GLU A 221 -19.99 9.81 14.30
C GLU A 221 -20.38 8.44 13.73
N LYS A 222 -19.64 7.39 14.12
CA LYS A 222 -19.95 6.04 13.69
C LYS A 222 -21.38 5.72 14.16
N GLY A 223 -22.26 5.45 13.20
CA GLY A 223 -23.66 5.15 13.50
C GLY A 223 -23.74 3.82 14.23
N SER A 224 -23.96 3.84 15.53
CA SER A 224 -24.01 2.65 16.36
C SER A 224 -25.37 1.96 16.22
N ARG A 225 -25.39 0.82 15.54
CA ARG A 225 -26.49 -0.15 15.58
C ARG A 225 -26.26 -1.09 16.75
N SER A 226 -27.32 -1.68 17.28
CA SER A 226 -27.24 -2.64 18.39
C SER A 226 -27.88 -3.98 18.03
N LYS A 227 -27.34 -5.05 18.59
CA LYS A 227 -27.81 -6.42 18.47
C LYS A 227 -27.82 -7.06 19.85
N ASP A 228 -29.02 -7.38 20.31
CA ASP A 228 -29.23 -8.09 21.57
C ASP A 228 -29.56 -9.57 21.29
N GLY A 229 -28.99 -10.47 22.08
CA GLY A 229 -29.30 -11.90 21.98
C GLY A 229 -28.37 -12.78 22.80
N VAL A 230 -28.54 -14.10 22.62
CA VAL A 230 -27.71 -15.11 23.28
C VAL A 230 -26.53 -15.49 22.39
N VAL A 231 -25.37 -15.69 23.00
CA VAL A 231 -24.18 -16.26 22.36
C VAL A 231 -24.38 -17.76 22.17
N VAL A 232 -24.54 -18.18 20.92
CA VAL A 232 -24.86 -19.59 20.59
C VAL A 232 -23.66 -20.37 20.07
N ALA A 233 -22.61 -19.66 19.62
CA ALA A 233 -21.36 -20.26 19.18
C ALA A 233 -20.19 -19.30 19.41
N ILE A 234 -19.03 -19.84 19.79
CA ILE A 234 -17.76 -19.13 19.86
C ILE A 234 -16.75 -19.99 19.12
N LYS A 235 -16.07 -19.39 18.14
CA LYS A 235 -14.93 -19.94 17.42
C LYS A 235 -13.68 -19.12 17.78
N GLU A 236 -12.54 -19.51 17.23
CA GLU A 236 -11.25 -18.85 17.49
C GLU A 236 -11.27 -17.34 17.24
N HIS A 237 -11.96 -16.88 16.19
CA HIS A 237 -11.95 -15.48 15.75
C HIS A 237 -13.32 -14.83 15.65
N GLU A 238 -14.39 -15.57 15.93
CA GLU A 238 -15.75 -15.09 15.75
C GLU A 238 -16.72 -15.71 16.73
N PHE A 239 -17.80 -15.00 17.04
CA PHE A 239 -18.89 -15.49 17.87
C PHE A 239 -20.24 -15.14 17.24
N LEU A 240 -21.24 -15.99 17.49
CA LEU A 240 -22.57 -15.88 16.90
C LEU A 240 -23.59 -15.48 17.96
N VAL A 241 -24.31 -14.38 17.68
CA VAL A 241 -25.42 -13.92 18.51
C VAL A 241 -26.73 -14.16 17.78
N VAL A 242 -27.68 -14.79 18.47
CA VAL A 242 -29.04 -15.04 17.97
C VAL A 242 -30.04 -14.34 18.88
N SER A 243 -30.88 -13.48 18.30
CA SER A 243 -31.95 -12.82 19.07
C SER A 243 -33.03 -13.83 19.43
N ASN A 244 -33.64 -13.66 20.60
CA ASN A 244 -34.75 -14.48 21.11
C ASN A 244 -34.44 -15.97 21.34
N ALA A 245 -33.19 -16.41 21.13
CA ALA A 245 -32.75 -17.70 21.64
C ALA A 245 -32.69 -17.63 23.17
N GLY A 246 -33.21 -18.64 23.86
CA GLY A 246 -33.03 -18.79 25.31
C GLY A 246 -31.72 -19.52 25.61
N GLY A 247 -31.08 -19.19 26.73
CA GLY A 247 -29.85 -19.86 27.20
C GLY A 247 -30.04 -21.37 27.36
N SER A 248 -31.24 -21.84 27.72
CA SER A 248 -31.57 -23.26 27.84
C SER A 248 -31.50 -24.05 26.53
N ASN A 249 -31.53 -23.39 25.36
CA ASN A 249 -31.37 -24.09 24.08
C ASN A 249 -29.91 -24.50 23.83
N ILE A 250 -28.95 -23.89 24.54
CA ILE A 250 -27.52 -24.17 24.39
C ILE A 250 -27.22 -25.55 24.96
N GLY A 251 -26.65 -26.43 24.12
CA GLY A 251 -26.34 -27.82 24.48
C GLY A 251 -27.47 -28.82 24.21
N GLU A 252 -28.72 -28.35 24.07
CA GLU A 252 -29.86 -29.18 23.64
C GLU A 252 -30.04 -29.20 22.12
N GLN A 253 -29.71 -28.08 21.44
CA GLN A 253 -29.87 -27.91 20.01
C GLN A 253 -28.54 -27.58 19.35
N SER A 254 -28.35 -28.03 18.11
CA SER A 254 -27.22 -27.60 17.29
C SER A 254 -27.35 -26.13 16.90
N VAL A 255 -26.23 -25.47 16.61
CA VAL A 255 -26.19 -24.06 16.18
C VAL A 255 -27.11 -23.82 14.98
N ASP A 256 -27.10 -24.73 14.00
CA ASP A 256 -27.94 -24.63 12.81
C ASP A 256 -29.44 -24.73 13.13
N GLU A 257 -29.82 -25.58 14.09
CA GLU A 257 -31.21 -25.69 14.55
C GLU A 257 -31.66 -24.41 15.26
N ILE A 258 -30.81 -23.84 16.12
CA ILE A 258 -31.10 -22.58 16.81
C ILE A 258 -31.28 -21.45 15.79
N VAL A 259 -30.34 -21.29 14.85
CA VAL A 259 -30.42 -20.26 13.81
C VAL A 259 -31.64 -20.45 12.92
N LYS A 260 -31.98 -21.68 12.54
CA LYS A 260 -33.15 -21.99 11.72
C LYS A 260 -34.47 -21.73 12.47
N LYS A 261 -34.51 -21.98 13.78
CA LYS A 261 -35.69 -21.80 14.64
C LYS A 261 -35.99 -20.33 14.90
N TYR A 262 -34.98 -19.55 15.27
CA TYR A 262 -35.17 -18.16 15.70
C TYR A 262 -34.93 -17.13 14.59
N GLY A 263 -34.18 -17.51 13.55
CA GLY A 263 -33.69 -16.57 12.55
C GLY A 263 -32.75 -15.51 13.13
N ASN A 264 -32.35 -14.53 12.32
CA ASN A 264 -31.58 -13.36 12.76
C ASN A 264 -30.27 -13.70 13.50
N GLY A 265 -29.50 -14.68 13.03
CA GLY A 265 -28.14 -14.91 13.50
C GLY A 265 -27.19 -13.84 12.99
N MET A 266 -26.27 -13.37 13.83
CA MET A 266 -25.22 -12.44 13.42
C MET A 266 -23.87 -12.85 13.99
N TRP A 267 -22.92 -13.12 13.09
CA TRP A 267 -21.52 -13.34 13.43
C TRP A 267 -20.81 -12.01 13.66
N PHE A 268 -20.01 -11.96 14.71
CA PHE A 268 -19.16 -10.84 15.08
C PHE A 268 -17.72 -11.31 15.27
N PRO A 269 -16.71 -10.46 14.97
CA PRO A 269 -15.32 -10.78 15.25
C PRO A 269 -15.07 -10.79 16.75
N LEU A 270 -14.25 -11.73 17.22
CA LEU A 270 -13.85 -11.85 18.61
C LEU A 270 -12.70 -10.87 18.94
N ILE A 271 -12.96 -9.56 18.78
CA ILE A 271 -12.01 -8.48 19.09
C ILE A 271 -12.62 -7.55 20.12
N ASP A 272 -11.84 -7.18 21.14
CA ASP A 272 -12.26 -6.34 22.28
C ASP A 272 -13.49 -6.87 23.02
N THR A 273 -13.72 -8.17 22.95
CA THR A 273 -14.77 -8.84 23.70
C THR A 273 -14.33 -9.13 25.13
N PRO A 274 -15.25 -9.15 26.11
CA PRO A 274 -14.92 -9.54 27.47
C PRO A 274 -14.31 -10.94 27.51
N LYS A 275 -13.19 -11.12 28.22
CA LYS A 275 -12.53 -12.45 28.38
C LYS A 275 -13.42 -13.51 29.04
N THR A 276 -14.47 -13.06 29.72
CA THR A 276 -15.45 -13.91 30.41
C THR A 276 -16.58 -14.40 29.49
N LEU A 277 -16.59 -13.97 28.22
CA LEU A 277 -17.63 -14.34 27.26
C LEU A 277 -17.74 -15.86 27.11
N SER A 278 -18.94 -16.38 27.29
CA SER A 278 -19.26 -17.80 27.29
C SER A 278 -20.50 -18.10 26.45
N LEU A 279 -20.66 -19.37 26.06
CA LEU A 279 -21.89 -19.84 25.42
C LEU A 279 -23.06 -19.70 26.40
N GLY A 280 -24.19 -19.19 25.93
CA GLY A 280 -25.38 -18.94 26.75
C GLY A 280 -25.46 -17.53 27.31
N ASP A 281 -24.38 -16.74 27.29
CA ASP A 281 -24.41 -15.36 27.74
C ASP A 281 -25.40 -14.53 26.91
N TYR A 282 -26.22 -13.72 27.59
CA TYR A 282 -27.02 -12.70 26.94
C TYR A 282 -26.19 -11.43 26.77
N VAL A 283 -26.14 -10.88 25.57
CA VAL A 283 -25.20 -9.82 25.20
C VAL A 283 -25.87 -8.73 24.39
N GLU A 284 -25.39 -7.50 24.57
CA GLU A 284 -25.63 -6.38 23.65
C GLU A 284 -24.33 -6.12 22.88
N VAL A 285 -24.40 -6.22 21.55
CA VAL A 285 -23.27 -5.94 20.65
C VAL A 285 -23.59 -4.72 19.80
N LYS A 286 -22.72 -3.71 19.87
CA LYS A 286 -22.77 -2.51 19.05
C LYS A 286 -21.88 -2.67 17.81
N TYR A 287 -22.41 -2.27 16.67
CA TYR A 287 -21.75 -2.40 15.36
C TYR A 287 -22.16 -1.27 14.42
N ASN A 288 -21.39 -1.04 13.36
CA ASN A 288 -21.60 0.07 12.43
C ASN A 288 -22.08 -0.41 11.06
N GLN A 289 -21.59 -1.58 10.65
CA GLN A 289 -21.84 -2.16 9.34
C GLN A 289 -22.10 -3.65 9.47
N ASP A 290 -22.93 -4.15 8.56
CA ASP A 290 -23.20 -5.56 8.46
C ASP A 290 -23.38 -5.95 6.98
N ARG A 291 -23.09 -7.20 6.68
CA ARG A 291 -23.13 -7.78 5.34
C ARG A 291 -23.91 -9.08 5.39
N THR A 292 -24.73 -9.29 4.36
CA THR A 292 -25.42 -10.56 4.12
C THR A 292 -24.68 -11.37 3.07
N GLN A 293 -24.56 -12.68 3.29
CA GLN A 293 -24.10 -13.57 2.24
C GLN A 293 -25.26 -13.80 1.25
N HIS A 294 -25.00 -13.72 -0.05
CA HIS A 294 -26.04 -13.71 -1.10
C HIS A 294 -26.98 -14.94 -1.07
N ASN A 295 -26.56 -16.05 -0.44
CA ASN A 295 -27.28 -17.33 -0.42
C ASN A 295 -27.90 -17.70 0.94
N ILE A 296 -27.64 -16.96 2.02
CA ILE A 296 -28.15 -17.28 3.37
C ILE A 296 -28.72 -16.01 4.00
N LYS A 297 -30.03 -15.76 3.80
CA LYS A 297 -30.71 -14.58 4.38
C LYS A 297 -30.85 -14.62 5.92
N ILE A 298 -30.48 -15.74 6.54
CA ILE A 298 -30.74 -16.03 7.96
C ILE A 298 -29.56 -15.60 8.86
N ILE A 299 -28.34 -15.56 8.29
CA ILE A 299 -27.11 -15.21 8.99
C ILE A 299 -26.50 -13.96 8.36
N ARG A 300 -26.12 -13.00 9.21
CA ARG A 300 -25.41 -11.78 8.86
C ARG A 300 -24.02 -11.79 9.49
N PHE A 301 -23.12 -10.99 8.95
CA PHE A 301 -21.79 -10.74 9.51
C PHE A 301 -21.67 -9.25 9.78
N ALA A 302 -21.20 -8.86 10.94
CA ALA A 302 -21.06 -7.46 11.31
C ALA A 302 -19.69 -7.17 11.92
N ASP A 303 -19.26 -5.91 11.82
CA ASP A 303 -18.12 -5.43 12.60
C ASP A 303 -18.48 -5.34 14.09
N ILE A 304 -17.50 -5.04 14.94
CA ILE A 304 -17.73 -4.82 16.37
C ILE A 304 -17.15 -3.46 16.76
N ASP A 305 -17.98 -2.64 17.38
CA ASP A 305 -17.58 -1.38 18.02
C ASP A 305 -17.40 -1.59 19.53
N SER A 306 -18.40 -2.19 20.17
CA SER A 306 -18.35 -2.53 21.59
C SER A 306 -19.32 -3.65 21.93
N MET A 307 -19.10 -4.28 23.08
CA MET A 307 -19.93 -5.38 23.57
C MET A 307 -20.01 -5.35 25.10
N LYS A 308 -21.17 -5.74 25.63
CA LYS A 308 -21.34 -6.04 27.06
C LYS A 308 -22.17 -7.30 27.25
N ILE A 309 -21.82 -8.05 28.29
CA ILE A 309 -22.64 -9.13 28.82
C ILE A 309 -23.70 -8.49 29.71
N LEU A 310 -24.95 -8.86 29.51
CA LEU A 310 -26.10 -8.39 30.26
C LEU A 310 -26.45 -9.46 31.31
N GLU A 311 -26.76 -9.02 32.53
CA GLU A 311 -27.28 -9.94 33.55
C GLU A 311 -28.69 -10.40 33.15
N GLU A 312 -28.97 -11.70 33.26
CA GLU A 312 -30.31 -12.23 33.01
C GLU A 312 -31.30 -11.62 34.03
N HIS A 313 -32.45 -11.14 33.53
CA HIS A 313 -33.57 -10.65 34.34
C HIS A 313 -34.63 -11.72 34.56
#